data_AF-A0A2V7H378-F1
#
_entry.id   AF-A0A2V7H378-F1
#
_cell.length_a   1.000
_cell.length_b   1.000
_cell.length_c   1.000
_cell.angle_alpha   90.00
_cell.angle_beta   90.00
_cell.angle_gamma   90.00
#
_symmetry.space_group_name_H-M   'P 1'
#
loop_
_entity.id
_entity.type
_entity.pdbx_description
1 polymer ?
#
loop_
_entity_poly.entity_id
_entity_poly.type
_entity_poly.pdbx_seq_one_letter_code
_entity_poly.pdbx_strand_id
1 'polypeptide(L)' 'MRPYDERLDHLLAQAARVFAERGYHSTTMRDLAAASGMSLAGMYYYTR' A
#
# COMPACT_ATOMS: atom_id res chain seq x y z
N MET A 1 -14.41 -9.71 -11.44
CA MET A 1 -13.40 -9.45 -10.39
C MET A 1 -14.10 -8.66 -9.29
N ARG A 2 -13.92 -9.00 -8.01
CA ARG A 2 -14.61 -8.22 -6.96
C ARG A 2 -13.91 -6.87 -6.84
N PRO A 3 -14.63 -5.74 -6.67
CA PRO A 3 -14.01 -4.41 -6.57
C PRO A 3 -12.95 -4.28 -5.45
N TYR A 4 -13.00 -5.19 -4.48
CA TYR A 4 -12.04 -5.30 -3.38
C TYR A 4 -10.64 -5.72 -3.85
N ASP A 5 -10.59 -6.56 -4.88
CA ASP A 5 -9.34 -7.14 -5.40
C ASP A 5 -8.53 -6.05 -6.12
N GLU A 6 -9.18 -5.16 -6.88
CA GLU A 6 -8.51 -4.09 -7.63
C GLU A 6 -7.81 -3.06 -6.71
N ARG A 7 -8.43 -2.72 -5.58
CA ARG A 7 -7.80 -1.81 -4.60
C ARG A 7 -6.63 -2.46 -3.88
N LEU A 8 -6.77 -3.74 -3.54
CA LEU A 8 -5.69 -4.49 -2.91
C LEU A 8 -4.50 -4.66 -3.87
N ASP A 9 -4.77 -5.02 -5.13
CA ASP A 9 -3.74 -5.15 -6.16
C ASP A 9 -3.00 -3.83 -6.39
N HIS A 10 -3.74 -2.71 -6.44
CA HIS A 10 -3.12 -1.39 -6.54
C HIS A 10 -2.21 -1.07 -5.34
N LEU A 11 -2.66 -1.37 -4.12
CA LEU A 11 -1.87 -1.19 -2.90
C LEU A 11 -0.58 -2.03 -2.93
N LEU A 12 -0.69 -3.31 -3.28
CA LEU A 12 0.45 -4.23 -3.35
C LEU A 12 1.46 -3.80 -4.41
N ALA A 13 1.00 -3.36 -5.58
CA ALA A 13 1.87 -2.85 -6.64
C ALA A 13 2.65 -1.60 -6.21
N GLN A 14 1.98 -0.64 -5.56
CA GLN A 14 2.67 0.56 -5.04
C GLN A 14 3.63 0.22 -3.91
N ALA A 15 3.24 -0.67 -2.99
CA ALA A 15 4.10 -1.09 -1.90
C ALA A 15 5.37 -1.78 -2.40
N ALA A 16 5.26 -2.69 -3.37
CA ALA A 16 6.41 -3.35 -3.98
C ALA A 16 7.39 -2.33 -4.58
N ARG A 17 6.88 -1.30 -5.28
CA ARG A 17 7.72 -0.23 -5.84
C ARG A 17 8.46 0.55 -4.75
N VAL A 18 7.75 0.99 -3.72
CA VAL A 18 8.36 1.78 -2.63
C VAL A 18 9.40 0.96 -1.88
N PHE A 19 9.13 -0.31 -1.60
CA PHE A 19 10.11 -1.20 -0.97
C PHE A 19 11.33 -1.44 -1.86
N ALA A 20 11.17 -1.59 -3.17
CA ALA A 20 12.30 -1.73 -4.10
C ALA A 20 13.17 -0.48 -4.15
N GLU A 21 12.58 0.72 -4.04
CA GLU A 21 13.30 1.99 -4.09
C GLU A 21 14.00 2.35 -2.77
N ARG A 22 13.38 2.04 -1.62
CA ARG A 22 13.80 2.56 -0.30
C ARG A 22 14.25 1.50 0.70
N GLY A 23 13.93 0.24 0.43
CA GLY A 23 14.09 -0.87 1.37
C GLY A 23 12.98 -0.92 2.43
N TYR A 24 12.90 -2.07 3.11
CA TYR A 24 11.85 -2.37 4.08
C TYR A 24 11.88 -1.44 5.31
N HIS A 25 13.04 -1.31 5.96
CA HIS A 25 13.17 -0.55 7.21
C HIS A 25 12.94 0.95 7.06
N SER A 26 13.20 1.50 5.88
CA SER A 26 13.03 2.94 5.59
C SER A 26 11.62 3.29 5.13
N THR A 27 10.73 2.30 4.99
CA THR A 27 9.38 2.49 4.44
C THR A 27 8.35 2.40 5.56
N THR A 28 7.54 3.45 5.73
CA THR A 28 6.45 3.47 6.72
C THR A 28 5.09 3.25 6.06
N MET A 29 4.09 2.83 6.84
CA MET A 29 2.70 2.75 6.36
C MET A 29 2.17 4.09 5.86
N ARG A 30 2.71 5.22 6.34
CA ARG A 30 2.33 6.55 5.87
C ARG A 30 2.91 6.85 4.50
N ASP A 31 4.13 6.38 4.20
CA ASP A 31 4.71 6.48 2.87
C ASP A 31 3.89 5.67 1.86
N LEU A 32 3.46 4.47 2.24
CA LEU A 32 2.61 3.62 1.40
C LEU A 32 1.22 4.24 1.17
N ALA A 33 0.63 4.85 2.19
CA ALA A 33 -0.64 5.57 2.08
C ALA A 33 -0.52 6.75 1.10
N ALA A 34 0.54 7.53 1.22
CA ALA A 34 0.82 8.64 0.30
C ALA A 34 1.05 8.17 -1.15
N ALA A 35 1.78 7.05 -1.33
CA ALA A 35 2.09 6.50 -2.65
C ALA A 35 0.88 5.86 -3.35
N SER A 36 -0.04 5.25 -2.59
CA SER A 36 -1.25 4.57 -3.11
C SER A 36 -2.49 5.45 -3.14
N GLY A 37 -2.42 6.69 -2.63
CA GLY A 37 -3.59 7.57 -2.50
C GLY A 37 -4.65 7.06 -1.51
N MET A 38 -4.32 6.05 -0.70
CA MET A 38 -5.21 5.48 0.30
C MET A 38 -5.05 6.20 1.65
N SER A 39 -6.13 6.25 2.43
CA SER A 39 -6.01 6.66 3.83
C SER A 39 -5.34 5.56 4.66
N LEU A 40 -4.63 5.95 5.70
CA LEU A 40 -3.96 5.01 6.62
C LEU A 40 -4.97 4.04 7.27
N ALA A 41 -6.15 4.55 7.66
CA ALA A 41 -7.24 3.72 8.19
C ALA A 41 -7.77 2.73 7.15
N GLY A 42 -7.89 3.16 5.89
CA GLY A 42 -8.27 2.30 4.78
C GLY A 42 -7.25 1.20 4.54
N MET A 43 -5.95 1.48 4.63
CA MET A 43 -4.90 0.47 4.49
C MET A 43 -4.94 -0.60 5.59
N TYR A 44 -5.11 -0.19 6.86
CA TYR A 44 -5.20 -1.15 7.97
C TYR A 44 -6.40 -2.10 7.85
N TYR A 45 -7.44 -1.72 7.14
CA TYR A 45 -8.57 -2.61 6.85
C TYR A 45 -8.21 -3.76 5.89
N TYR A 46 -7.25 -3.57 4.98
CA TYR A 46 -6.78 -4.63 4.06
C TYR A 46 -5.58 -5.42 4.60
N THR A 47 -4.80 -4.83 5.50
CA THR A 47 -3.51 -5.37 5.97
C THR A 47 -3.57 -6.01 7.36
N ARG A 48 -4.78 -6.10 7.92
CA ARG A 48 -5.04 -6.81 9.18
C ARG A 48 -4.94 -8.32 9.04
#